data_AF-A0A2M7PIP8-F1
#
_entry.id   AF-A0A2M7PIP8-F1
#
_cell.length_a   1.000
_cell.length_b   1.000
_cell.length_c   1.000
_cell.angle_alpha   90.00
_cell.angle_beta   90.00
_cell.angle_gamma   90.00
#
_symmetry.space_group_name_H-M   'P 1'
#
loop_
_entity.id
_entity.type
_entity.pdbx_description
1 polymer ?
#
loop_
_entity_poly.entity_id
_entity_poly.type
_entity_poly.pdbx_seq_one_letter_code
_entity_poly.pdbx_strand_id
1 'polypeptide(L)'
;MDNKATEAGPLHEKLKIARELCRRAGTGFLRDEGLARLLESYRRACRKSGRLRGEAGVTAQCGICERLEGGSCCGAGIELRYDVWMLFMNLILGAKLPDERLYADSCLFLGPRGCVLAARDVLCVNYLCARITERCEKEKIITLQEAEGEELMLLFLINEEVKKKARDLYVEKGKKA
;
A
#
# COMPACT_ATOMS: atom_id res chain seq x y z
N MET A 1 14.07 -4.35 -16.99
CA MET A 1 14.52 -3.26 -16.10
C MET A 1 15.17 -3.91 -14.91
N ASP A 2 16.40 -3.53 -14.59
CA ASP A 2 17.13 -4.09 -13.46
C ASP A 2 16.41 -3.76 -12.14
N ASN A 3 16.22 -4.79 -11.31
CA ASN A 3 15.47 -4.73 -10.05
C ASN A 3 16.01 -3.67 -9.07
N LYS A 4 17.27 -3.25 -9.23
CA LYS A 4 17.94 -2.21 -8.43
C LYS A 4 17.46 -0.78 -8.72
N ALA A 5 17.02 -0.49 -9.95
CA ALA A 5 16.63 0.86 -10.33
C ALA A 5 15.25 1.27 -9.78
N THR A 6 14.40 0.29 -9.46
CA THR A 6 13.03 0.52 -8.98
C THR A 6 12.92 0.82 -7.47
N GLU A 7 13.97 0.53 -6.69
CA GLU A 7 13.94 0.63 -5.23
C GLU A 7 14.58 1.92 -4.70
N ALA A 8 15.64 2.45 -5.34
CA ALA A 8 16.46 3.55 -4.82
C ALA A 8 16.21 4.95 -5.45
N GLY A 9 15.30 5.07 -6.41
CA GLY A 9 15.01 6.35 -7.08
C GLY A 9 14.15 7.33 -6.26
N PRO A 10 14.17 8.64 -6.56
CA PRO A 10 13.25 9.62 -5.99
C PRO A 10 11.79 9.18 -6.15
N LEU A 11 10.96 9.44 -5.12
CA LEU A 11 9.55 9.03 -5.12
C LEU A 11 8.77 9.52 -6.35
N HIS A 12 9.04 10.74 -6.82
CA HIS A 12 8.39 11.29 -8.01
C HIS A 12 8.69 10.46 -9.28
N GLU A 13 9.92 9.96 -9.43
CA GLU A 13 10.28 9.08 -10.54
C GLU A 13 9.55 7.74 -10.43
N LYS A 14 9.48 7.17 -9.22
CA LYS A 14 8.73 5.92 -8.99
C LYS A 14 7.25 6.08 -9.35
N LEU A 15 6.62 7.20 -8.97
CA LEU A 15 5.25 7.55 -9.32
C LEU A 15 5.06 7.63 -10.84
N LYS A 16 5.98 8.29 -11.55
CA LYS A 16 5.95 8.41 -13.01
C LYS A 16 6.03 7.03 -13.68
N ILE A 17 6.95 6.17 -13.23
CA ILE A 17 7.11 4.81 -13.79
C ILE A 17 5.86 3.96 -13.51
N ALA A 18 5.32 4.00 -12.28
CA ALA A 18 4.12 3.26 -11.91
C ALA A 18 2.90 3.66 -12.76
N ARG A 19 2.71 4.96 -13.01
CA ARG A 19 1.65 5.48 -13.89
C ARG A 19 1.85 5.01 -15.32
N GLU A 20 3.09 5.00 -15.82
CA GLU A 20 3.40 4.50 -17.16
C GLU A 20 3.08 3.01 -17.32
N LEU A 21 3.46 2.20 -16.34
CA LEU A 21 3.12 0.77 -16.31
C LEU A 21 1.60 0.56 -16.31
N CYS A 22 0.87 1.31 -15.48
CA CYS A 22 -0.59 1.25 -15.43
C CYS A 22 -1.23 1.61 -16.76
N ARG A 23 -0.77 2.69 -17.40
CA ARG A 23 -1.26 3.13 -18.71
C ARG A 23 -1.03 2.08 -19.81
N ARG A 24 0.15 1.44 -19.83
CA ARG A 24 0.53 0.51 -20.89
C ARG A 24 -0.05 -0.89 -20.73
N ALA A 25 -0.19 -1.36 -19.49
CA ALA A 25 -0.47 -2.77 -19.22
C ALA A 25 -1.61 -3.01 -18.22
N GLY A 26 -2.09 -1.99 -17.51
CA GLY A 26 -3.06 -2.15 -16.41
C GLY A 26 -4.34 -2.87 -16.81
N THR A 27 -4.86 -2.60 -18.02
CA THR A 27 -6.04 -3.31 -18.55
C THR A 27 -5.78 -4.80 -18.80
N GLY A 28 -4.56 -5.18 -19.18
CA GLY A 28 -4.16 -6.57 -19.35
C GLY A 28 -4.13 -7.32 -18.02
N PHE A 29 -3.62 -6.69 -16.95
CA PHE A 29 -3.66 -7.25 -15.60
C PHE A 29 -5.09 -7.44 -15.08
N LEU A 30 -5.99 -6.48 -15.36
CA LEU A 30 -7.39 -6.56 -14.91
C LEU A 30 -8.23 -7.62 -15.63
N ARG A 31 -7.82 -8.06 -16.83
CA ARG A 31 -8.49 -9.14 -17.58
C ARG A 31 -8.12 -10.53 -17.10
N ASP A 32 -7.08 -10.67 -16.28
CA ASP A 32 -6.71 -11.94 -15.70
C ASP A 32 -7.65 -12.28 -14.54
N GLU A 33 -8.43 -13.35 -14.69
CA GLU A 33 -9.41 -13.73 -13.69
C GLU A 33 -8.81 -14.12 -12.34
N GLY A 34 -7.62 -14.73 -12.34
CA GLY A 34 -6.92 -15.12 -11.12
C GLY A 34 -6.52 -13.91 -10.29
N LEU A 35 -5.88 -12.94 -10.94
CA LEU A 35 -5.50 -11.67 -10.34
C LEU A 35 -6.74 -10.84 -9.94
N ALA A 36 -7.78 -10.81 -10.77
CA ALA A 36 -9.02 -10.11 -10.43
C ALA A 36 -9.67 -10.67 -9.14
N ARG A 37 -9.69 -12.00 -8.98
CA ARG A 37 -10.17 -12.66 -7.75
C ARG A 37 -9.29 -12.31 -6.54
N LEU A 38 -7.97 -12.32 -6.69
CA LEU A 38 -7.04 -11.94 -5.63
C LEU A 38 -7.24 -10.48 -5.20
N LEU A 39 -7.34 -9.55 -6.17
CA LEU A 39 -7.58 -8.14 -5.91
C LEU A 39 -8.90 -7.91 -5.16
N GLU A 40 -9.96 -8.64 -5.50
CA GLU A 40 -11.24 -8.49 -4.79
C GLU A 40 -11.19 -9.06 -3.37
N SER A 41 -10.51 -10.20 -3.16
CA SER A 41 -10.22 -10.70 -1.81
C SER A 41 -9.41 -9.71 -1.00
N TYR A 42 -8.40 -9.09 -1.60
CA TYR A 42 -7.58 -8.07 -0.96
C TYR A 42 -8.41 -6.84 -0.56
N ARG A 43 -9.28 -6.35 -1.45
CA ARG A 43 -10.20 -5.25 -1.10
C ARG A 43 -11.08 -5.59 0.10
N ARG A 44 -11.59 -6.82 0.20
CA ARG A 44 -12.35 -7.27 1.39
C ARG A 44 -11.48 -7.27 2.64
N ALA A 45 -10.25 -7.78 2.56
CA ALA A 45 -9.31 -7.79 3.68
C ALA A 45 -8.98 -6.37 4.16
N CYS A 46 -8.67 -5.43 3.27
CA CYS A 46 -8.43 -4.02 3.63
C CYS A 46 -9.65 -3.37 4.31
N ARG A 47 -10.87 -3.67 3.85
CA ARG A 47 -12.09 -3.15 4.50
C ARG A 47 -12.26 -3.74 5.91
N LYS A 48 -12.00 -5.03 6.07
CA LYS A 48 -12.09 -5.75 7.35
C LYS A 48 -11.05 -5.21 8.35
N SER A 49 -9.77 -5.17 7.97
CA SER A 49 -8.69 -4.64 8.82
C SER A 49 -8.89 -3.16 9.13
N GLY A 50 -9.30 -2.35 8.15
CA GLY A 50 -9.60 -0.93 8.35
C GLY A 50 -10.72 -0.67 9.36
N ARG A 51 -11.81 -1.46 9.28
CA ARG A 51 -12.90 -1.40 10.27
C ARG A 51 -12.40 -1.79 11.67
N LEU A 52 -11.73 -2.93 11.80
CA LEU A 52 -11.20 -3.42 13.07
C LEU A 52 -10.19 -2.43 13.68
N ARG A 53 -9.38 -1.77 12.85
CA ARG A 53 -8.42 -0.74 13.28
C ARG A 53 -9.12 0.48 13.88
N GLY A 54 -10.26 0.86 13.31
CA GLY A 54 -11.14 1.88 13.87
C GLY A 54 -11.75 1.44 15.21
N GLU A 55 -12.32 0.24 15.26
CA GLU A 55 -12.96 -0.33 16.46
C GLU A 55 -11.98 -0.55 17.61
N ALA A 56 -10.73 -0.90 17.31
CA ALA A 56 -9.64 -1.02 18.27
C ALA A 56 -9.14 0.35 18.79
N GLY A 57 -9.57 1.47 18.19
CA GLY A 57 -9.15 2.82 18.59
C GLY A 57 -7.79 3.26 18.03
N VAL A 58 -7.13 2.40 17.25
CA VAL A 58 -5.79 2.68 16.70
C VAL A 58 -5.79 3.90 15.80
N THR A 59 -6.79 4.00 14.90
CA THR A 59 -6.92 5.15 13.98
C THR A 59 -7.03 6.48 14.74
N ALA A 60 -7.79 6.51 15.83
CA ALA A 60 -7.97 7.70 16.64
C ALA A 60 -6.67 8.10 17.35
N GLN A 61 -5.97 7.13 17.96
CA GLN A 61 -4.70 7.39 18.63
C GLN A 61 -3.61 7.86 17.66
N CYS A 62 -3.51 7.26 16.48
CA CYS A 62 -2.59 7.72 15.44
C CYS A 62 -2.90 9.15 14.99
N GLY A 63 -4.18 9.47 14.77
CA GLY A 63 -4.60 10.83 14.37
C GLY A 63 -4.38 11.90 15.45
N ILE A 64 -4.36 11.53 16.73
CA ILE A 64 -3.95 12.43 17.81
C ILE A 64 -2.44 12.66 17.77
N CYS A 65 -1.64 11.61 17.64
CA CYS A 65 -0.18 11.71 17.57
C CYS A 65 0.28 12.54 16.36
N GLU A 66 -0.30 12.32 15.18
CA GLU A 66 0.00 13.13 13.99
C GLU A 66 -0.25 14.63 14.23
N ARG A 67 -1.41 14.97 14.81
CA ARG A 67 -1.82 16.38 14.98
C ARG A 67 -1.12 17.10 16.12
N LEU A 68 -0.86 16.42 17.23
CA LEU A 68 -0.34 17.05 18.45
C LEU A 68 1.17 16.91 18.60
N GLU A 69 1.76 15.88 17.97
CA GLU A 69 3.16 15.49 18.19
C GLU A 69 3.94 15.34 16.88
N GLY A 70 3.32 15.63 15.73
CA GLY A 70 3.96 15.59 14.41
C GLY A 70 4.17 14.19 13.84
N GLY A 71 3.54 13.16 14.42
CA GLY A 71 3.58 11.79 13.88
C GLY A 71 4.91 11.08 14.11
N SER A 72 5.01 10.33 15.21
CA SER A 72 6.29 9.75 15.64
C SER A 72 6.72 8.47 14.90
N CYS A 73 5.78 7.64 14.45
CA CYS A 73 6.09 6.31 13.90
C CYS A 73 5.63 6.07 12.45
N CYS A 74 4.70 6.89 11.95
CA CYS A 74 4.10 6.73 10.62
C CYS A 74 4.10 8.04 9.79
N GLY A 75 4.89 9.04 10.21
CA GLY A 75 4.94 10.38 9.64
C GLY A 75 5.72 10.47 8.32
N ALA A 76 6.15 11.68 7.96
CA ALA A 76 6.91 11.94 6.73
C ALA A 76 8.12 11.00 6.56
N GLY A 77 8.33 10.56 5.32
CA GLY A 77 9.41 9.64 4.94
C GLY A 77 8.94 8.20 4.73
N ILE A 78 7.81 7.78 5.31
CA ILE A 78 7.27 6.44 5.08
C ILE A 78 6.90 6.19 3.61
N GLU A 79 6.49 7.24 2.89
CA GLU A 79 6.22 7.22 1.45
C GLU A 79 7.43 6.78 0.61
N LEU A 80 8.65 6.94 1.11
CA LEU A 80 9.88 6.56 0.40
C LEU A 80 10.08 5.04 0.33
N ARG A 81 9.42 4.28 1.22
CA ARG A 81 9.45 2.81 1.25
C ARG A 81 8.67 2.16 0.11
N TYR A 82 7.79 2.91 -0.54
CA TYR A 82 7.00 2.41 -1.64
C TYR A 82 7.89 2.26 -2.88
N ASP A 83 7.93 1.05 -3.43
CA ASP A 83 8.56 0.78 -4.71
C ASP A 83 7.58 1.03 -5.88
N VAL A 84 8.10 0.93 -7.11
CA VAL A 84 7.29 1.08 -8.32
C VAL A 84 6.12 0.09 -8.37
N TRP A 85 6.32 -1.14 -7.88
CA TRP A 85 5.31 -2.21 -7.93
C TRP A 85 4.16 -1.95 -6.98
N MET A 86 4.43 -1.52 -5.75
CA MET A 86 3.44 -1.09 -4.78
C MET A 86 2.62 0.10 -5.26
N LEU A 87 3.26 1.09 -5.88
CA LEU A 87 2.55 2.23 -6.46
C LEU A 87 1.67 1.80 -7.65
N PHE A 88 2.20 0.93 -8.51
CA PHE A 88 1.46 0.35 -9.63
C PHE A 88 0.25 -0.48 -9.17
N MET A 89 0.40 -1.30 -8.13
CA MET A 89 -0.71 -2.05 -7.54
C MET A 89 -1.80 -1.13 -7.00
N ASN A 90 -1.43 -0.04 -6.33
CA ASN A 90 -2.41 0.94 -5.87
C ASN A 90 -3.20 1.55 -7.04
N LEU A 91 -2.55 1.83 -8.18
CA LEU A 91 -3.24 2.29 -9.38
C LEU A 91 -4.22 1.24 -9.92
N ILE A 92 -3.83 -0.05 -9.98
CA ILE A 92 -4.73 -1.15 -10.38
C ILE A 92 -5.91 -1.28 -9.41
N LEU A 93 -5.67 -1.06 -8.12
CA LEU A 93 -6.71 -1.05 -7.09
C LEU A 93 -7.63 0.16 -7.18
N GLY A 94 -7.36 1.12 -8.08
CA GLY A 94 -8.17 2.30 -8.35
C GLY A 94 -7.77 3.53 -7.55
N ALA A 95 -6.62 3.52 -6.87
CA ALA A 95 -6.13 4.68 -6.12
C ALA A 95 -5.75 5.82 -7.07
N LYS A 96 -6.04 7.05 -6.64
CA LYS A 96 -5.52 8.26 -7.27
C LYS A 96 -4.27 8.69 -6.50
N LEU A 97 -3.10 8.43 -7.08
CA LEU A 97 -1.83 8.80 -6.46
C LEU A 97 -1.63 10.32 -6.56
N PRO A 98 -1.50 11.04 -5.42
CA PRO A 98 -1.31 12.48 -5.41
C PRO A 98 0.08 12.87 -5.94
N ASP A 99 0.17 14.08 -6.50
CA ASP A 99 1.44 14.68 -6.93
C ASP A 99 2.05 15.57 -5.84
N GLU A 100 1.23 16.06 -4.92
CA GLU A 100 1.61 17.01 -3.87
C GLU A 100 1.08 16.55 -2.51
N ARG A 101 1.78 16.95 -1.44
CA ARG A 101 1.37 16.67 -0.07
C ARG A 101 0.16 17.55 0.29
N LEU A 102 -0.83 16.96 0.96
CA LEU A 102 -1.91 17.74 1.55
C LEU A 102 -1.45 18.51 2.81
N TYR A 103 -0.52 17.91 3.57
CA TYR A 103 0.07 18.49 4.77
C TYR A 103 1.59 18.46 4.63
N ALA A 104 2.25 19.62 4.81
CA ALA A 104 3.66 19.80 4.45
C ALA A 104 4.60 18.78 5.11
N ASP A 105 4.37 18.47 6.39
CA ASP A 105 5.23 17.61 7.21
C ASP A 105 4.72 16.17 7.37
N SER A 106 3.72 15.77 6.57
CA SER A 106 3.13 14.43 6.63
C SER A 106 3.41 13.62 5.37
N CYS A 107 3.20 12.31 5.42
CA CYS A 107 3.30 11.40 4.27
C CYS A 107 2.52 11.90 3.04
N LEU A 108 3.11 11.77 1.84
CA LEU A 108 2.50 12.19 0.57
C LEU A 108 1.12 11.58 0.34
N PHE A 109 0.90 10.36 0.84
CA PHE A 109 -0.33 9.61 0.64
C PHE A 109 -1.38 9.86 1.72
N LEU A 110 -1.12 10.75 2.68
CA LEU A 110 -2.10 11.11 3.70
C LEU A 110 -3.16 12.06 3.12
N GLY A 111 -4.42 11.60 3.11
CA GLY A 111 -5.58 12.40 2.74
C GLY A 111 -6.42 12.85 3.95
N PRO A 112 -7.50 13.62 3.74
CA PRO A 112 -8.30 14.20 4.81
C PRO A 112 -9.09 13.14 5.62
N ARG A 113 -9.22 11.93 5.07
CA ARG A 113 -9.90 10.77 5.69
C ARG A 113 -8.93 9.62 5.99
N GLY A 114 -7.63 9.89 6.03
CA GLY A 114 -6.58 8.90 6.16
C GLY A 114 -5.86 8.60 4.84
N CYS A 115 -5.03 7.55 4.87
CA CYS A 115 -4.21 7.16 3.72
C CYS A 115 -5.06 6.86 2.48
N VAL A 116 -4.65 7.38 1.32
CA VAL A 116 -5.34 7.16 0.04
C VAL A 116 -4.98 5.84 -0.64
N LEU A 117 -3.99 5.11 -0.10
CA LEU A 117 -3.53 3.83 -0.63
C LEU A 117 -4.29 2.67 0.02
N ALA A 118 -4.64 1.69 -0.81
CA ALA A 118 -5.13 0.40 -0.36
C ALA A 118 -3.94 -0.53 -0.05
N ALA A 119 -3.02 -0.67 -0.99
CA ALA A 119 -1.78 -1.43 -0.84
C ALA A 119 -0.75 -0.61 -0.06
N ARG A 120 -0.66 -0.86 1.24
CA ARG A 120 0.18 -0.10 2.18
C ARG A 120 1.45 -0.88 2.54
N ASP A 121 2.52 -0.17 2.90
CA ASP A 121 3.76 -0.79 3.41
C ASP A 121 3.44 -1.56 4.70
N VAL A 122 4.20 -2.62 4.98
CA VAL A 122 4.01 -3.45 6.18
C VAL A 122 3.95 -2.61 7.45
N LEU A 123 4.82 -1.60 7.60
CA LEU A 123 4.81 -0.70 8.75
C LEU A 123 3.50 0.10 8.85
N CYS A 124 2.91 0.50 7.74
CA CYS A 124 1.61 1.17 7.72
C CYS A 124 0.44 0.23 8.05
N VAL A 125 0.63 -1.09 7.94
CA VAL A 125 -0.42 -2.10 8.11
C VAL A 125 -0.36 -2.76 9.47
N ASN A 126 0.79 -3.15 10.01
CA ASN A 126 0.85 -3.98 11.23
C ASN A 126 1.73 -3.42 12.35
N TYR A 127 2.34 -2.24 12.17
CA TYR A 127 3.09 -1.61 13.26
C TYR A 127 2.14 -1.00 14.28
N LEU A 128 2.33 -1.36 15.54
CA LEU A 128 1.64 -0.80 16.71
C LEU A 128 2.70 -0.28 17.68
N CYS A 129 2.73 1.04 17.92
CA CYS A 129 3.68 1.62 18.87
C CYS A 129 3.25 1.36 20.33
N ALA A 130 4.16 1.59 21.28
CA ALA A 130 3.90 1.39 22.72
C ALA A 130 2.60 2.07 23.19
N ARG A 131 2.36 3.31 22.73
CA ARG A 131 1.12 4.05 23.02
C ARG A 131 -0.13 3.26 22.61
N ILE A 132 -0.12 2.63 21.44
CA ILE A 132 -1.25 1.86 20.95
C ILE A 132 -1.45 0.63 21.82
N THR A 133 -0.38 -0.13 22.06
CA THR A 133 -0.46 -1.37 22.85
C THR A 133 -0.81 -1.15 24.31
N GLU A 134 -0.52 0.04 24.86
CA GLU A 134 -0.87 0.42 26.24
C GLU A 134 -2.29 0.99 26.37
N ARG A 135 -2.83 1.61 25.31
CA ARG A 135 -4.10 2.34 25.37
C ARG A 135 -5.27 1.64 24.70
N CYS A 136 -5.02 0.64 23.86
CA CYS A 136 -6.05 -0.09 23.15
C CYS A 136 -6.26 -1.47 23.79
N GLU A 137 -7.50 -1.94 23.75
CA GLU A 137 -7.89 -3.24 24.31
C GLU A 137 -7.16 -4.39 23.61
N LYS A 138 -6.55 -5.28 24.40
CA LYS A 138 -5.65 -6.32 23.91
C LYS A 138 -6.37 -7.30 22.96
N GLU A 139 -7.57 -7.71 23.31
CA GLU A 139 -8.40 -8.63 22.53
C GLU A 139 -8.69 -8.05 21.14
N LYS A 140 -9.02 -6.75 21.07
CA LYS A 140 -9.22 -6.05 19.80
C LYS A 140 -7.95 -5.91 18.98
N ILE A 141 -6.80 -5.69 19.64
CA ILE A 141 -5.49 -5.69 18.96
C ILE A 141 -5.21 -7.06 18.33
N ILE A 142 -5.45 -8.15 19.05
CA ILE A 142 -5.21 -9.51 18.53
C ILE A 142 -6.08 -9.77 17.29
N THR A 143 -7.38 -9.50 17.38
CA THR A 143 -8.29 -9.64 16.23
C THR A 143 -7.89 -8.74 15.05
N LEU A 144 -7.41 -7.54 15.32
CA LEU A 144 -6.89 -6.64 14.29
C LEU A 144 -5.66 -7.24 13.60
N GLN A 145 -4.69 -7.74 14.36
CA GLN A 145 -3.45 -8.30 13.82
C GLN A 145 -3.70 -9.55 12.95
N GLU A 146 -4.67 -10.39 13.31
CA GLU A 146 -5.09 -11.52 12.47
C GLU A 146 -5.63 -11.04 11.11
N ALA A 147 -6.48 -10.01 11.11
CA ALA A 147 -7.02 -9.43 9.88
C ALA A 147 -5.95 -8.71 9.05
N GLU A 148 -4.99 -8.05 9.69
CA GLU A 148 -3.84 -7.43 9.04
C GLU A 148 -2.88 -8.47 8.44
N GLY A 149 -2.73 -9.64 9.09
CA GLY A 149 -2.01 -10.78 8.54
C GLY A 149 -2.64 -11.30 7.25
N GLU A 150 -3.96 -11.41 7.20
CA GLU A 150 -4.71 -11.75 5.98
C GLU A 150 -4.49 -10.72 4.87
N GLU A 151 -4.56 -9.42 5.20
CA GLU A 151 -4.26 -8.32 4.26
C GLU A 151 -2.84 -8.45 3.69
N LEU A 152 -1.83 -8.62 4.54
CA LEU A 152 -0.42 -8.70 4.13
C LEU A 152 -0.14 -9.94 3.27
N MET A 153 -0.72 -11.08 3.61
CA MET A 153 -0.58 -12.31 2.83
C MET A 153 -1.14 -12.13 1.42
N LEU A 154 -2.35 -11.58 1.30
CA LEU A 154 -2.97 -11.31 0.00
C LEU A 154 -2.17 -10.30 -0.81
N LEU A 155 -1.64 -9.25 -0.17
CA LEU A 155 -0.77 -8.28 -0.82
C LEU A 155 0.52 -8.92 -1.36
N PHE A 156 1.12 -9.84 -0.61
CA PHE A 156 2.28 -10.61 -1.06
C PHE A 156 1.95 -11.46 -2.30
N LEU A 157 0.84 -12.21 -2.28
CA LEU A 157 0.42 -13.01 -3.43
C LEU A 157 0.17 -12.16 -4.68
N ILE A 158 -0.49 -11.02 -4.53
CA ILE A 158 -0.73 -10.10 -5.64
C ILE A 158 0.60 -9.58 -6.21
N ASN A 159 1.53 -9.19 -5.35
CA ASN A 159 2.87 -8.74 -5.75
C ASN A 159 3.60 -9.79 -6.60
N GLU A 160 3.59 -11.04 -6.15
CA GLU A 160 4.25 -12.14 -6.87
C GLU A 160 3.60 -12.39 -8.24
N GLU A 161 2.26 -12.42 -8.31
CA GLU A 161 1.52 -12.59 -9.56
C GLU A 161 1.76 -11.44 -10.52
N VAL A 162 1.76 -10.20 -10.02
CA VAL A 162 2.05 -9.01 -10.83
C VAL A 162 3.47 -9.04 -11.37
N LYS A 163 4.47 -9.33 -10.53
CA LYS A 163 5.88 -9.39 -10.94
C LYS A 163 6.11 -10.50 -11.95
N LYS A 164 5.50 -11.68 -11.75
CA LYS A 164 5.56 -12.80 -12.70
C LYS A 164 5.02 -12.40 -14.07
N LYS A 165 3.81 -11.88 -14.14
CA LYS A 165 3.19 -11.43 -15.39
C LYS A 165 3.95 -10.29 -16.06
N ALA A 166 4.50 -9.36 -15.27
CA ALA A 166 5.33 -8.31 -15.81
C ALA A 166 6.57 -8.88 -16.52
N ARG A 167 7.26 -9.87 -15.92
CA ARG A 167 8.39 -10.56 -16.56
C ARG A 167 7.98 -11.20 -17.89
N ASP A 168 6.85 -11.91 -17.92
CA ASP A 168 6.36 -12.59 -19.13
C ASP A 168 6.09 -11.59 -20.27
N LEU A 169 5.45 -10.45 -19.97
CA LEU A 169 5.22 -9.36 -20.93
C LEU A 169 6.51 -8.77 -21.51
N TYR A 170 7.61 -8.77 -20.75
CA TYR A 170 8.91 -8.32 -21.23
C TYR A 170 9.65 -9.38 -22.03
N VAL A 171 9.57 -10.66 -21.63
CA VAL A 171 10.17 -11.79 -22.36
C VAL A 171 9.53 -11.95 -23.74
N GLU A 172 8.21 -11.81 -23.85
CA GLU A 172 7.52 -11.86 -25.15
C GLU A 172 7.88 -10.69 -26.08
N LYS A 173 8.14 -9.50 -25.53
CA LYS A 173 8.60 -8.36 -26.33
C LYS A 173 10.06 -8.47 -26.77
N GLY A 174 10.91 -9.11 -25.97
CA GLY A 174 12.31 -9.39 -26.31
C GLY A 174 12.50 -10.48 -27.37
N LYS A 175 11.49 -11.35 -27.58
CA LYS A 175 11.47 -12.35 -28.66
C LYS A 175 10.94 -11.82 -30.01
N LYS A 176 10.52 -10.55 -30.07
CA LYS A 176 10.05 -9.88 -31.29
C LYS A 176 11.06 -8.85 -31.84
N ALA A 177 12.36 -9.05 -31.57
CA ALA A 177 13.45 -8.30 -32.18
C ALA A 177 14.17 -9.18 -33.21
#